data_AF-A0A1V5TPV0-F1
#
_entry.id   AF-A0A1V5TPV0-F1
#
_cell.length_a   1.000
_cell.length_b   1.000
_cell.length_c   1.000
_cell.angle_alpha   90.00
_cell.angle_beta   90.00
_cell.angle_gamma   90.00
#
_symmetry.space_group_name_H-M   'P 1'
#
loop_
_entity.id
_entity.type
_entity.pdbx_description
1 polymer ?
#
loop_
_entity_poly.entity_id
_entity_poly.type
_entity_poly.pdbx_seq_one_letter_code
_entity_poly.pdbx_strand_id
1 'polypeptide(L)'
;MKKKEVIRKNVRSIFRPTNFGQKASDKITIWIGSWPFIILFVLLLIIWIVAIILLSKDTLDIDHFLILNLFLSCVAAIQAPIILMSQNRSSQKDRKRMEYDYQVDRRTEKEIKKIKIQLDRIESKLNQRKY
;
A
#
# COMPACT_ATOMS: atom_id res chain seq x y z
N MET A 1 -20.66 20.23 20.92
CA MET A 1 -20.50 18.77 21.21
C MET A 1 -20.50 17.89 19.95
N LYS A 2 -21.37 18.12 18.94
CA LYS A 2 -21.44 17.33 17.68
C LYS A 2 -20.10 17.05 16.96
N LYS A 3 -19.17 18.02 16.87
CA LYS A 3 -17.89 17.84 16.14
C LYS A 3 -16.96 16.78 16.76
N LYS A 4 -16.95 16.63 18.09
CA LYS A 4 -16.11 15.64 18.79
C LYS A 4 -16.64 14.20 18.62
N GLU A 5 -17.96 14.03 18.51
CA GLU A 5 -18.57 12.72 18.23
C GLU A 5 -18.33 12.26 16.79
N VAL A 6 -18.40 13.18 15.82
CA VAL A 6 -18.11 12.87 14.41
C VAL A 6 -16.66 12.39 14.24
N ILE A 7 -15.69 13.05 14.90
CA ILE A 7 -14.29 12.63 14.89
C ILE A 7 -14.13 11.24 15.55
N ARG A 8 -14.73 11.01 16.72
CA ARG A 8 -14.66 9.70 17.41
C ARG A 8 -15.27 8.56 16.59
N LYS A 9 -16.39 8.80 15.89
CA LYS A 9 -17.07 7.78 15.09
C LYS A 9 -16.25 7.36 13.87
N ASN A 10 -15.57 8.32 13.23
CA ASN A 10 -14.74 8.09 12.04
C ASN A 10 -13.44 7.33 12.37
N VAL A 11 -12.82 7.60 13.53
CA VAL A 11 -11.65 6.85 13.99
C VAL A 11 -12.01 5.39 14.31
N ARG A 12 -13.20 5.13 14.86
CA ARG A 12 -13.66 3.77 15.18
C ARG A 12 -13.94 2.91 13.94
N SER A 13 -14.31 3.50 12.80
CA SER A 13 -14.51 2.74 11.55
C SER A 13 -13.20 2.21 10.94
N ILE A 14 -12.07 2.85 11.23
CA ILE A 14 -10.73 2.39 10.78
C ILE A 14 -10.31 1.12 11.53
N PHE A 15 -10.75 0.97 12.78
CA PHE A 15 -10.47 -0.19 13.64
C PHE A 15 -11.63 -1.19 13.67
N ARG A 16 -12.40 -1.34 12.58
CA ARG A 16 -13.36 -2.44 12.50
C ARG A 16 -12.60 -3.78 12.53
N PRO A 17 -13.07 -4.77 13.30
CA PRO A 17 -12.45 -6.09 13.28
C PRO A 17 -12.47 -6.61 11.84
N THR A 18 -11.30 -7.02 11.34
CA THR A 18 -11.14 -7.49 9.97
C THR A 18 -12.03 -8.71 9.74
N ASN A 19 -12.93 -8.60 8.77
CA ASN A 19 -13.84 -9.68 8.40
C ASN A 19 -13.02 -10.86 7.85
N PHE A 20 -13.53 -12.10 7.90
CA PHE A 20 -12.81 -13.29 7.42
C PHE A 20 -12.30 -13.13 5.98
N GLY A 21 -13.08 -12.48 5.10
CA GLY A 21 -12.68 -12.18 3.72
C GLY A 21 -11.50 -11.22 3.59
N GLN A 22 -11.39 -10.21 4.47
CA GLN A 22 -10.27 -9.27 4.47
C GLN A 22 -8.98 -9.96 4.91
N LYS A 23 -9.04 -10.79 5.95
CA LYS A 23 -7.89 -11.57 6.42
C LYS A 23 -7.37 -12.57 5.37
N ALA A 24 -8.28 -13.16 4.58
CA ALA A 24 -7.90 -14.02 3.47
C ALA A 24 -7.22 -13.22 2.34
N SER A 25 -7.83 -12.10 1.94
CA SER A 25 -7.26 -11.21 0.92
C SER A 25 -5.87 -10.69 1.29
N ASP A 26 -5.66 -10.30 2.55
CA ASP A 26 -4.37 -9.80 3.04
C ASP A 26 -3.27 -10.87 2.91
N LYS A 27 -3.57 -12.13 3.25
CA LYS A 27 -2.63 -13.25 3.10
C LYS A 27 -2.29 -13.52 1.63
N ILE A 28 -3.30 -13.48 0.77
CA ILE A 28 -3.13 -13.70 -0.68
C ILE A 28 -2.31 -12.56 -1.29
N THR A 29 -2.57 -11.31 -0.88
CA THR A 29 -1.85 -10.11 -1.34
C THR A 29 -0.36 -10.18 -1.01
N ILE A 30 0.01 -10.67 0.18
CA ILE A 30 1.41 -10.86 0.58
C ILE A 30 2.10 -11.91 -0.31
N TRP A 31 1.36 -12.94 -0.73
CA TRP A 31 1.88 -14.01 -1.57
C TRP A 31 2.02 -13.60 -3.04
N ILE A 32 0.98 -12.98 -3.62
CA ILE A 32 0.97 -12.47 -5.01
C ILE A 32 1.93 -11.28 -5.17
N GLY A 33 2.08 -10.48 -4.12
CA GLY A 33 3.03 -9.37 -4.03
C GLY A 33 4.45 -9.80 -3.67
N SER A 34 4.89 -11.00 -4.08
CA SER A 34 6.26 -11.49 -3.88
C SER A 34 7.01 -11.70 -5.20
N TRP A 35 8.32 -11.39 -5.22
CA TRP A 35 9.20 -11.59 -6.39
C TRP A 35 9.28 -13.05 -6.87
N PRO A 36 9.45 -14.07 -6.00
CA PRO A 36 9.43 -15.47 -6.43
C PRO A 36 8.12 -15.91 -7.09
N PHE A 37 6.98 -15.32 -6.75
CA PHE A 37 5.71 -15.64 -7.41
C PHE A 37 5.71 -15.25 -8.89
N ILE A 38 6.23 -14.06 -9.21
CA ILE A 38 6.35 -13.59 -10.60
C ILE A 38 7.30 -14.51 -11.38
N ILE A 39 8.43 -14.91 -10.79
CA ILE A 39 9.40 -15.81 -11.43
C ILE A 39 8.75 -17.17 -11.71
N LEU A 40 8.06 -17.75 -10.73
CA LEU A 40 7.35 -19.02 -10.89
C LEU A 40 6.28 -18.94 -11.98
N PHE A 41 5.52 -17.85 -12.03
CA PHE A 41 4.48 -17.63 -13.03
C PHE A 41 5.06 -17.55 -14.45
N VAL A 42 6.16 -16.81 -14.63
CA VAL A 42 6.87 -16.74 -15.91
C VAL A 42 7.44 -18.09 -16.32
N LEU A 43 8.00 -18.86 -15.38
CA LEU A 43 8.51 -20.21 -15.66
C LEU A 43 7.38 -21.15 -16.12
N LEU A 44 6.23 -21.14 -15.43
CA LEU A 44 5.06 -21.93 -15.84
C LEU A 44 4.59 -21.57 -17.24
N LEU A 45 4.59 -20.29 -17.60
CA LEU A 45 4.22 -19.84 -18.95
C LEU A 45 5.20 -20.33 -20.02
N ILE A 46 6.50 -20.25 -19.75
CA ILE A 46 7.53 -20.77 -20.67
C ILE A 46 7.34 -22.28 -20.87
N ILE A 47 7.16 -23.02 -19.78
CA ILE A 47 6.90 -24.46 -19.82
C ILE A 47 5.64 -24.76 -20.64
N TRP A 48 4.57 -23.99 -20.45
CA TRP A 48 3.31 -24.17 -21.14
C TRP A 48 3.42 -23.88 -22.65
N ILE A 49 4.13 -22.82 -23.04
CA ILE A 49 4.41 -22.51 -24.45
C ILE A 49 5.21 -23.65 -25.09
N VAL A 50 6.25 -24.14 -24.41
CA VAL A 50 7.06 -25.26 -24.89
C VAL A 50 6.20 -26.53 -25.03
N ALA A 51 5.32 -26.80 -24.07
CA ALA A 51 4.41 -27.94 -24.13
C ALA A 51 3.47 -27.86 -25.35
N ILE A 52 2.90 -26.70 -25.64
CA ILE A 52 2.08 -26.48 -26.84
C ILE A 52 2.91 -26.74 -28.12
N ILE A 53 4.12 -26.18 -28.21
CA ILE A 53 4.98 -26.36 -29.39
C ILE A 53 5.36 -27.83 -29.59
N LEU A 54 5.65 -28.56 -28.51
CA LEU A 54 6.00 -29.99 -28.58
C LEU A 54 4.81 -30.86 -28.97
N LEU A 55 3.62 -30.60 -28.42
CA LEU A 55 2.40 -31.37 -28.75
C LEU A 55 1.95 -31.16 -30.19
N SER A 56 2.24 -29.99 -30.75
CA SER A 56 1.84 -29.64 -32.10
C SER A 56 2.85 -30.03 -33.20
N LYS A 57 3.95 -30.70 -32.85
CA LYS A 57 4.90 -31.23 -33.84
C LYS A 57 4.29 -32.31 -34.74
N ASP A 58 3.24 -33.01 -34.27
CA ASP A 58 2.61 -34.11 -35.03
C ASP A 58 1.45 -33.66 -35.94
N THR A 59 0.97 -32.42 -35.80
CA THR A 59 -0.12 -31.84 -36.60
C THR A 59 0.26 -30.41 -36.97
N LEU A 60 0.99 -30.25 -38.07
CA LEU A 60 1.55 -28.99 -38.56
C LEU A 60 0.49 -28.01 -39.09
N ASP A 61 -0.49 -27.63 -38.26
CA ASP A 61 -1.40 -26.51 -38.51
C ASP A 61 -1.75 -25.84 -37.16
N ILE A 62 -0.75 -25.41 -36.38
CA ILE A 62 -1.01 -24.51 -35.25
C ILE A 62 -1.38 -23.14 -35.81
N ASP A 63 -2.60 -22.70 -35.52
CA ASP A 63 -2.99 -21.33 -35.79
C ASP A 63 -2.11 -20.36 -34.99
N HIS A 64 -1.37 -19.52 -35.72
CA HIS A 64 -0.54 -18.45 -35.17
C HIS A 64 -1.34 -17.55 -34.21
N PHE A 65 -2.65 -17.40 -34.46
CA PHE A 65 -3.56 -16.61 -33.66
C PHE A 65 -3.79 -17.18 -32.25
N LEU A 66 -3.76 -18.51 -32.08
CA LEU A 66 -3.94 -19.15 -30.76
C LEU A 66 -2.78 -18.82 -29.82
N ILE A 67 -1.55 -18.91 -30.33
CA ILE A 67 -0.33 -18.59 -29.59
C ILE A 67 -0.30 -17.10 -29.26
N LEU A 68 -0.67 -16.24 -30.21
CA LEU A 68 -0.70 -14.79 -30.00
C LEU A 68 -1.75 -14.40 -28.95
N ASN A 69 -2.95 -15.00 -28.99
CA ASN A 69 -4.02 -14.75 -28.02
C ASN A 69 -3.61 -15.17 -26.60
N LEU A 70 -2.89 -16.29 -26.48
CA LEU A 70 -2.32 -16.74 -25.22
C LEU A 70 -1.25 -15.76 -24.69
N PHE A 71 -0.37 -15.31 -25.57
CA PHE A 71 0.68 -14.34 -25.22
C PHE A 71 0.08 -13.01 -24.75
N LEU A 72 -0.90 -12.46 -25.47
CA LEU A 72 -1.58 -11.22 -25.10
C LEU A 72 -2.30 -11.35 -23.75
N SER A 73 -3.00 -12.46 -23.53
CA SER A 73 -3.70 -12.73 -22.26
C SER A 73 -2.73 -12.82 -21.07
N CYS A 74 -1.56 -13.42 -21.28
CA CYS A 74 -0.49 -13.47 -20.30
C CYS A 74 0.09 -12.08 -19.98
N VAL A 75 0.38 -11.27 -21.01
CA VAL A 75 0.86 -9.90 -20.83
C VAL A 75 -0.16 -9.05 -20.08
N ALA A 76 -1.46 -9.28 -20.27
CA ALA A 76 -2.49 -8.64 -19.45
C ALA A 76 -2.47 -9.15 -18.00
N ALA A 77 -2.33 -10.45 -17.77
CA ALA A 77 -2.33 -11.04 -16.44
C ALA A 77 -1.15 -10.58 -15.55
N ILE A 78 0.04 -10.40 -16.12
CA ILE A 78 1.22 -9.96 -15.35
C ILE A 78 1.14 -8.49 -14.89
N GLN A 79 0.24 -7.68 -15.48
CA GLN A 79 0.08 -6.29 -15.09
C GLN A 79 -0.41 -6.15 -13.66
N ALA A 80 -1.38 -6.98 -13.23
CA ALA A 80 -1.96 -6.86 -11.88
C ALA A 80 -0.92 -7.06 -10.76
N PRO A 81 -0.06 -8.09 -10.77
CA PRO A 81 1.04 -8.23 -9.81
C PRO A 81 2.07 -7.10 -9.86
N ILE A 82 2.45 -6.62 -11.05
CA ILE A 82 3.42 -5.51 -11.20
C ILE A 82 2.85 -4.22 -10.60
N ILE A 83 1.58 -3.93 -10.88
CA ILE A 83 0.85 -2.78 -10.30
C ILE A 83 0.80 -2.93 -8.79
N LEU A 84 0.41 -4.10 -8.28
CA LEU A 84 0.33 -4.39 -6.84
C LEU A 84 1.68 -4.23 -6.14
N MET A 85 2.78 -4.63 -6.79
CA MET A 85 4.14 -4.47 -6.29
C MET A 85 4.57 -3.02 -6.21
N SER A 86 4.31 -2.25 -7.27
CA SER A 86 4.57 -0.82 -7.29
C SER A 86 3.79 -0.10 -6.19
N GLN A 87 2.53 -0.52 -5.98
CA GLN A 87 1.69 -0.04 -4.89
C GLN A 87 2.24 -0.44 -3.52
N ASN A 88 2.64 -1.70 -3.30
CA ASN A 88 3.22 -2.15 -2.03
C ASN A 88 4.50 -1.37 -1.68
N ARG A 89 5.42 -1.19 -2.65
CA ARG A 89 6.63 -0.38 -2.46
C ARG A 89 6.30 1.08 -2.13
N SER A 90 5.31 1.65 -2.81
CA SER A 90 4.89 3.05 -2.58
C SER A 90 4.23 3.21 -1.22
N SER A 91 3.37 2.27 -0.81
CA SER A 91 2.72 2.23 0.50
C SER A 91 3.74 2.11 1.64
N GLN A 92 4.79 1.31 1.49
CA GLN A 92 5.85 1.22 2.50
C GLN A 92 6.61 2.54 2.66
N LYS A 93 6.90 3.24 1.56
CA LYS A 93 7.51 4.58 1.61
C LYS A 93 6.59 5.61 2.26
N ASP A 94 5.31 5.57 1.90
CA ASP A 94 4.29 6.45 2.44
C ASP A 94 4.12 6.25 3.96
N ARG A 95 4.11 5.00 4.43
CA ARG A 95 4.07 4.67 5.86
C ARG A 95 5.26 5.23 6.64
N LYS A 96 6.48 5.14 6.09
CA LYS A 96 7.67 5.76 6.71
C LYS A 96 7.59 7.28 6.73
N ARG A 97 7.07 7.89 5.66
CA ARG A 97 6.84 9.34 5.60
C ARG A 97 5.83 9.77 6.67
N MET A 98 4.71 9.05 6.81
CA MET A 98 3.72 9.34 7.87
C MET A 98 4.31 9.24 9.27
N GLU A 99 5.17 8.25 9.52
CA GLU A 99 5.84 8.11 10.83
C GLU A 99 6.78 9.28 11.10
N TYR A 100 7.54 9.73 10.09
CA TYR A 100 8.40 10.90 10.21
C TYR A 100 7.60 12.18 10.44
N ASP A 101 6.57 12.43 9.63
CA ASP A 101 5.70 13.59 9.74
C ASP A 101 5.03 13.64 11.13
N TYR A 102 4.58 12.49 11.65
CA TYR A 102 4.05 12.37 12.99
C TYR A 102 5.06 12.78 14.08
N GLN A 103 6.33 12.37 13.96
CA GLN A 103 7.37 12.75 14.92
C GLN A 103 7.68 14.25 14.88
N VAL A 104 7.73 14.82 13.67
CA VAL A 104 7.90 16.27 13.47
C VAL A 104 6.73 17.03 14.10
N ASP A 105 5.49 16.63 13.83
CA ASP A 105 4.30 17.26 14.40
C ASP A 105 4.32 17.24 15.94
N ARG A 106 4.69 16.10 16.53
CA ARG A 106 4.81 15.96 17.99
C ARG A 106 5.91 16.83 18.58
N ARG A 107 7.01 17.04 17.85
CA ARG A 107 8.08 17.96 18.24
C ARG A 107 7.60 19.41 18.17
N THR A 108 6.97 19.79 17.07
CA THR A 108 6.37 21.11 16.86
C THR A 108 5.34 21.42 17.96
N GLU A 109 4.50 20.46 18.33
CA GLU A 109 3.53 20.61 19.43
C GLU A 109 4.22 20.93 20.77
N LYS A 110 5.35 20.28 21.07
CA LYS A 110 6.14 20.55 22.29
C LYS A 110 6.80 21.93 22.24
N GLU A 111 7.35 22.32 21.10
CA GLU A 111 7.98 23.62 20.91
C GLU A 111 6.96 24.76 21.03
N ILE A 112 5.79 24.63 20.43
CA ILE A 112 4.66 25.57 20.58
C ILE A 112 4.24 25.69 22.05
N LYS A 113 4.14 24.56 22.79
CA LYS A 113 3.82 24.60 24.23
C LYS A 113 4.87 25.36 25.02
N LYS A 114 6.17 25.19 24.71
CA LYS A 114 7.25 25.94 25.36
C LYS A 114 7.14 27.44 25.08
N ILE A 115 6.91 27.82 23.83
CA ILE A 115 6.73 29.23 23.43
C ILE A 115 5.52 29.82 24.17
N LYS A 116 4.41 29.11 24.26
CA LYS A 116 3.22 29.55 25.00
C LYS A 116 3.54 29.83 26.47
N ILE A 117 4.23 28.91 27.14
CA ILE A 117 4.65 29.09 28.55
C ILE A 117 5.55 30.32 28.72
N GLN A 118 6.46 30.56 27.77
CA GLN A 118 7.31 31.76 27.78
C GLN A 118 6.48 33.04 27.59
N LEU A 119 5.48 33.02 26.70
CA LEU A 119 4.58 34.14 26.46
C LEU A 119 3.76 34.47 27.71
N ASP A 120 3.12 33.46 28.32
CA ASP A 120 2.34 33.60 29.56
C ASP A 120 3.22 34.15 30.71
N ARG A 121 4.51 33.75 30.75
CA ARG A 121 5.48 34.27 31.72
C ARG A 121 5.84 35.73 31.46
N ILE A 122 5.92 36.18 30.21
CA ILE A 122 6.19 37.58 29.88
C ILE A 122 4.97 38.43 30.21
N GLU A 123 3.77 37.98 29.84
CA GLU A 123 2.51 38.67 30.13
C GLU A 123 2.31 38.89 31.64
N SER A 124 2.53 37.86 32.46
CA SER A 124 2.44 37.99 33.93
C SER A 124 3.44 38.99 34.50
N LYS A 125 4.68 39.04 33.99
CA LYS A 125 5.69 40.04 34.40
C LYS A 125 5.31 41.46 34.01
N LEU A 126 4.73 41.65 32.82
CA LEU A 126 4.26 42.96 32.37
C LEU A 126 3.09 43.45 33.21
N ASN A 127 2.17 42.54 33.57
CA ASN A 127 1.03 42.89 34.41
C ASN A 127 1.48 43.28 35.84
N GLN A 128 2.50 42.61 36.39
CA GLN A 128 3.08 42.97 37.69
C GLN A 128 3.79 44.32 37.72
N ARG A 129 4.33 44.83 36.60
CA ARG A 129 4.94 46.18 36.56
C ARG A 129 3.93 47.32 36.46
N LYS A 130 2.67 47.00 36.14
CA LYS A 130 1.59 47.98 35.96
C LYS A 130 0.88 48.33 37.29
N TYR A 131 1.27 47.70 38.38
CA TYR A 131 0.85 47.93 39.76
C TYR A 131 2.08 48.19 40.63
#